data_AF-A0A8H6I1A2-F1
#
_entry.id   AF-A0A8H6I1A2-F1
#
_cell.length_a   1.000
_cell.length_b   1.000
_cell.length_c   1.000
_cell.angle_alpha   90.00
_cell.angle_beta   90.00
_cell.angle_gamma   90.00
#
_symmetry.space_group_name_H-M   'P 1'
#
loop_
_entity.id
_entity.type
_entity.pdbx_description
1 polymer ?
#
loop_
_entity_poly.entity_id
_entity_poly.type
_entity_poly.pdbx_seq_one_letter_code
_entity_poly.pdbx_strand_id
1 'polypeptide(L)'
;MWFSLGRVCFLGDMGDKDLTDIASANTAECSQCTPAVKLDLSQGQRVLEHVGCHVLFDPLATESSPEPCGLCLRSPDRCKWFVAKGRGAKSNLRVDSERSVGCGRPVSYVYGVAATSSAASPCSNVPLRCPLCSKADPAVWRYNLHHHLVTAHPTSSPADFASLWKISDSEMAAMKKLWANRQPKAPKRARKSNAPKLVVSAAHTSQAIPGTTFASDTEDRPDELSDASSPPEDDNDLPSDFDSEGGAHVYIADAISTWNDEPFIETGFGSGGAPSVSTGLDLVDAVDVSRGSESRVEAAGQVGTEDGCSMMVDDGQVVRMDEPIDPTSTPIATVTTVPTETPIDVQPELGVGKRVRKRRLLGDEDGGALNVCICGSVPVPNSPGAVSCKQDGCETTWYHIACAIPPVKNSKTWKCEACRSTKEGGASKRSKRA
;
A
#
# COMPACT_ATOMS: atom_id res chain seq x y z
N MET A 1 22.94 54.25 27.48
CA MET A 1 23.09 53.15 26.50
C MET A 1 23.31 51.86 27.25
N TRP A 2 22.34 50.95 27.24
CA TRP A 2 22.45 49.62 27.85
C TRP A 2 22.57 48.61 26.72
N PHE A 3 23.73 47.97 26.59
CA PHE A 3 23.88 46.81 25.72
C PHE A 3 23.37 45.59 26.48
N SER A 4 22.17 45.13 26.13
CA SER A 4 21.65 43.83 26.54
C SER A 4 22.45 42.74 25.84
N LEU A 5 23.49 42.24 26.51
CA LEU A 5 24.17 40.99 26.14
C LEU A 5 23.17 39.85 26.33
N GLY A 6 22.55 39.43 25.21
CA GLY A 6 21.63 38.30 25.17
C GLY A 6 22.36 37.04 25.61
N ARG A 7 22.11 36.63 26.87
CA ARG A 7 22.51 35.31 27.37
C ARG A 7 21.62 34.28 26.69
N VAL A 8 22.21 33.45 25.85
CA VAL A 8 21.54 32.27 25.30
C VAL A 8 21.58 31.20 26.38
N CYS A 9 20.46 30.99 27.08
CA CYS A 9 20.33 29.86 27.98
C CYS A 9 20.06 28.62 27.13
N PHE A 10 21.03 27.70 27.04
CA PHE A 10 20.75 26.35 26.58
C PHE A 10 19.90 25.71 27.68
N LEU A 11 18.64 25.39 27.39
CA LEU A 11 17.88 24.48 28.25
C LEU A 11 18.66 23.17 28.26
N GLY A 12 19.25 22.85 29.41
CA GLY A 12 19.84 21.54 29.65
C GLY A 12 18.78 20.49 29.42
N ASP A 13 19.05 19.61 28.47
CA ASP A 13 18.22 18.48 28.09
C ASP A 13 17.90 17.64 29.33
N MET A 14 16.70 17.81 29.86
CA MET A 14 16.24 17.10 31.06
C MET A 14 15.80 15.71 30.63
N GLY A 15 16.79 14.85 30.37
CA GLY A 15 16.62 13.42 30.17
C GLY A 15 15.83 13.06 28.92
N ASP A 16 16.56 12.84 27.83
CA ASP A 16 16.16 12.11 26.62
C ASP A 16 15.52 10.75 26.96
N LYS A 17 14.27 10.76 27.44
CA LYS A 17 13.37 9.66 27.14
C LYS A 17 12.98 9.85 25.69
N ASP A 18 13.87 9.30 24.85
CA ASP A 18 13.84 9.21 23.40
C ASP A 18 12.44 9.44 22.82
N LEU A 19 12.16 10.69 22.41
CA LEU A 19 10.99 10.99 21.58
C LEU A 19 11.06 10.24 20.23
N THR A 20 12.22 9.68 19.89
CA THR A 20 12.42 8.78 18.74
C THR A 20 11.65 7.46 18.89
N ASP A 21 11.38 6.97 20.11
CA ASP A 21 10.66 5.70 20.32
C ASP A 21 9.18 5.78 19.94
N ILE A 22 8.57 6.96 19.99
CA ILE A 22 7.17 7.13 19.58
C ILE A 22 7.04 7.06 18.05
N ALA A 23 8.03 7.55 17.31
CA ALA A 23 8.07 7.42 15.85
C ALA A 23 8.29 5.96 15.41
N SER A 24 9.04 5.18 16.20
CA SER A 24 9.29 3.75 15.93
C SER A 24 8.03 2.89 15.97
N ALA A 25 7.01 3.28 16.75
CA ALA A 25 5.79 2.48 16.93
C ALA A 25 4.99 2.26 15.65
N ASN A 26 5.11 3.15 14.65
CA ASN A 26 4.40 3.06 13.38
C ASN A 26 5.27 2.54 12.24
N THR A 27 6.51 2.13 12.51
CA THR A 27 7.40 1.60 11.47
C THR A 27 7.70 0.13 11.71
N ALA A 28 7.72 -0.66 10.64
CA ALA A 28 8.11 -2.06 10.68
C ALA A 28 9.07 -2.40 9.55
N GLU A 29 10.08 -3.21 9.80
CA GLU A 29 11.06 -3.59 8.78
C GLU A 29 10.64 -4.87 8.07
N CYS A 30 10.65 -4.89 6.73
CA CYS A 30 10.41 -6.13 5.98
C CYS A 30 11.62 -7.08 6.08
N SER A 31 11.42 -8.24 6.72
CA SER A 31 12.46 -9.25 6.90
C SER A 31 12.78 -10.05 5.63
N GLN A 32 11.96 -9.94 4.59
CA GLN A 32 12.17 -10.61 3.30
C GLN A 32 12.99 -9.73 2.31
N CYS A 33 13.24 -8.47 2.67
CA CYS A 33 14.07 -7.58 1.86
C CYS A 33 15.50 -7.55 2.41
N THR A 34 16.47 -7.56 1.51
CA THR A 34 17.89 -7.36 1.82
C THR A 34 18.46 -6.23 0.97
N PRO A 35 18.83 -5.08 1.56
CA PRO A 35 18.65 -4.70 2.97
C PRO A 35 17.17 -4.57 3.39
N ALA A 36 16.92 -4.63 4.70
CA ALA A 36 15.57 -4.52 5.26
C ALA A 36 14.92 -3.18 4.89
N VAL A 37 13.71 -3.24 4.31
CA VAL A 37 12.95 -2.06 3.91
C VAL A 37 12.06 -1.61 5.07
N LYS A 38 12.16 -0.35 5.47
CA LYS A 38 11.26 0.25 6.48
C LYS A 38 9.89 0.53 5.88
N LEU A 39 8.86 0.00 6.50
CA LEU A 39 7.45 0.16 6.12
C LEU A 39 6.75 1.04 7.15
N ASP A 40 6.07 2.08 6.68
CA ASP A 40 5.21 2.92 7.49
C ASP A 40 3.81 2.29 7.59
N LEU A 41 3.45 1.82 8.79
CA LEU A 41 2.18 1.14 9.08
C LEU A 41 0.99 2.10 9.04
N SER A 42 1.21 3.41 9.12
CA SER A 42 0.16 4.41 8.90
C SER A 42 -0.27 4.47 7.42
N GLN A 43 0.62 4.05 6.51
CA GLN A 43 0.38 4.00 5.07
C GLN A 43 0.01 2.60 4.61
N GLY A 44 -1.16 2.12 5.03
CA GLY A 44 -1.50 0.72 4.83
C GLY A 44 -1.53 0.24 3.37
N GLN A 45 -1.86 1.13 2.44
CA GLN A 45 -1.79 0.83 1.02
C GLN A 45 -0.36 0.56 0.53
N ARG A 46 0.63 1.31 1.01
CA ARG A 46 2.05 1.09 0.68
C ARG A 46 2.56 -0.23 1.25
N VAL A 47 2.09 -0.61 2.43
CA VAL A 47 2.41 -1.92 3.01
C VAL A 47 1.84 -3.05 2.13
N LEU A 48 0.59 -2.93 1.69
CA LEU A 48 -0.04 -3.90 0.79
C LEU A 48 0.68 -4.00 -0.56
N GLU A 49 1.08 -2.88 -1.15
CA GLU A 49 1.89 -2.84 -2.38
C GLU A 49 3.20 -3.59 -2.21
N HIS A 50 3.95 -3.28 -1.14
CA HIS A 50 5.24 -3.89 -0.87
C HIS A 50 5.11 -5.41 -0.65
N VAL A 51 4.19 -5.84 0.20
CA VAL A 51 3.97 -7.26 0.51
C VAL A 51 3.38 -8.00 -0.69
N GLY A 52 2.48 -7.36 -1.44
CA GLY A 52 1.96 -7.89 -2.70
C GLY A 52 3.06 -8.16 -3.73
N CYS A 53 4.09 -7.32 -3.78
CA CYS A 53 5.24 -7.59 -4.65
C CYS A 53 6.00 -8.86 -4.25
N HIS A 54 6.15 -9.13 -2.95
CA HIS A 54 6.73 -10.40 -2.50
C HIS A 54 5.87 -11.59 -2.90
N VAL A 55 4.54 -11.52 -2.68
CA VAL A 55 3.63 -12.62 -3.06
C VAL A 55 3.71 -12.93 -4.56
N LEU A 56 3.88 -11.92 -5.42
CA LEU A 56 3.92 -12.11 -6.88
C LEU A 56 5.28 -12.49 -7.44
N PHE A 57 6.38 -11.97 -6.87
CA PHE A 57 7.69 -11.98 -7.53
C PHE A 57 8.85 -12.48 -6.66
N ASP A 58 8.59 -12.87 -5.41
CA ASP A 58 9.59 -13.46 -4.52
C ASP A 58 9.40 -14.97 -4.44
N PRO A 59 10.26 -15.77 -5.12
CA PRO A 59 10.15 -17.22 -5.10
C PRO A 59 10.20 -17.79 -3.68
N LEU A 60 11.02 -17.20 -2.80
CA LEU A 60 11.19 -17.67 -1.43
C LEU A 60 9.92 -17.51 -0.60
N ALA A 61 9.18 -16.41 -0.82
CA ALA A 61 7.91 -16.17 -0.14
C ALA A 61 6.85 -17.20 -0.55
N THR A 62 6.79 -17.55 -1.84
CA THR A 62 5.82 -18.52 -2.38
C THR A 62 6.18 -19.96 -2.04
N GLU A 63 7.46 -20.32 -2.01
CA GLU A 63 7.92 -21.68 -1.68
C GLU A 63 7.75 -22.00 -0.20
N SER A 64 7.98 -21.02 0.68
CA SER A 64 7.89 -21.23 2.13
C SER A 64 6.45 -21.41 2.62
N SER A 65 5.46 -20.85 1.92
CA SER A 65 4.07 -20.90 2.33
C SER A 65 3.18 -20.73 1.09
N PRO A 66 2.33 -21.72 0.74
CA PRO A 66 1.49 -21.66 -0.46
C PRO A 66 0.44 -20.53 -0.44
N GLU A 67 0.03 -20.09 0.76
CA GLU A 67 -0.97 -19.02 0.93
C GLU A 67 -0.51 -17.99 1.97
N PRO A 68 0.60 -17.26 1.71
CA PRO A 68 1.16 -16.37 2.71
C PRO A 68 0.22 -15.18 2.95
N CYS A 69 0.18 -14.68 4.20
CA CYS A 69 -0.58 -13.50 4.54
C CYS A 69 -0.12 -12.28 3.72
N GLY A 70 -1.04 -11.61 3.03
CA GLY A 70 -0.78 -10.41 2.23
C GLY A 70 -0.34 -9.15 3.00
N LEU A 71 -0.09 -9.24 4.31
CA LEU A 71 0.48 -8.15 5.13
C LEU A 71 1.78 -8.52 5.86
N CYS A 72 2.00 -9.79 6.18
CA CYS A 72 3.15 -10.21 6.98
C CYS A 72 3.86 -11.47 6.46
N LEU A 73 3.39 -12.03 5.34
CA LEU A 73 3.94 -13.21 4.65
C LEU A 73 4.01 -14.49 5.51
N ARG A 74 3.36 -14.52 6.67
CA ARG A 74 3.25 -15.73 7.50
C ARG A 74 2.22 -16.69 6.91
N SER A 75 2.38 -17.98 7.19
CA SER A 75 1.43 -19.03 6.78
C SER A 75 0.00 -18.78 7.31
N PRO A 76 -1.02 -19.29 6.59
CA PRO A 76 -2.43 -19.08 6.92
C PRO A 76 -2.83 -19.66 8.28
N ASP A 77 -2.10 -20.66 8.79
CA ASP A 77 -2.35 -21.24 10.12
C ASP A 77 -2.10 -20.24 11.25
N ARG A 78 -1.14 -19.34 11.04
CA ARG A 78 -0.72 -18.33 12.02
C ARG A 78 -1.41 -16.99 11.82
N CYS A 79 -1.96 -16.72 10.65
CA CYS A 79 -2.51 -15.41 10.31
C CYS A 79 -3.84 -15.57 9.57
N LYS A 80 -4.93 -15.42 10.31
CA LYS A 80 -6.29 -15.65 9.82
C LYS A 80 -7.02 -14.33 9.73
N TRP A 81 -7.50 -14.02 8.53
CA TRP A 81 -8.28 -12.82 8.26
C TRP A 81 -9.74 -13.17 8.09
N PHE A 82 -10.61 -12.34 8.60
CA PHE A 82 -12.04 -12.45 8.34
C PHE A 82 -12.51 -11.13 7.75
N VAL A 83 -13.44 -11.22 6.80
CA VAL A 83 -14.11 -10.04 6.25
C VAL A 83 -15.57 -10.08 6.62
N ALA A 84 -16.12 -8.93 6.98
CA ALA A 84 -17.52 -8.72 7.30
C ALA A 84 -18.17 -7.82 6.25
N LYS A 85 -19.48 -7.98 6.07
CA LYS A 85 -20.28 -7.03 5.31
C LYS A 85 -20.40 -5.76 6.14
N GLY A 86 -20.17 -4.59 5.54
CA GLY A 86 -20.36 -3.31 6.23
C GLY A 86 -21.83 -3.06 6.62
N ARG A 87 -22.10 -1.88 7.21
CA ARG A 87 -23.48 -1.50 7.56
C ARG A 87 -24.25 -1.07 6.30
N GLY A 88 -25.41 -1.69 6.05
CA GLY A 88 -26.34 -1.33 4.97
C GLY A 88 -26.48 -2.38 3.86
N ALA A 89 -27.55 -2.27 3.06
CA ALA A 89 -27.84 -3.24 1.99
C ALA A 89 -26.72 -3.29 0.92
N LYS A 90 -26.17 -2.12 0.56
CA LYS A 90 -25.10 -1.92 -0.45
C LYS A 90 -23.73 -1.69 0.19
N SER A 91 -23.50 -2.22 1.37
CA SER A 91 -22.25 -1.96 2.10
C SER A 91 -21.06 -2.69 1.46
N ASN A 92 -19.95 -1.97 1.34
CA ASN A 92 -18.67 -2.58 0.98
C ASN A 92 -18.21 -3.59 2.04
N LEU A 93 -17.43 -4.57 1.59
CA LEU A 93 -16.70 -5.46 2.50
C LEU A 93 -15.73 -4.65 3.36
N ARG A 94 -15.54 -5.10 4.59
CA ARG A 94 -14.55 -4.56 5.52
C ARG A 94 -13.83 -5.72 6.18
N VAL A 95 -12.59 -5.50 6.55
CA VAL A 95 -11.87 -6.43 7.40
C VAL A 95 -12.50 -6.41 8.80
N ASP A 96 -12.77 -7.60 9.33
CA ASP A 96 -13.24 -7.80 10.70
C ASP A 96 -12.02 -7.90 11.61
N SER A 97 -11.58 -6.76 12.14
CA SER A 97 -10.39 -6.68 12.99
C SER A 97 -10.56 -7.38 14.34
N GLU A 98 -11.80 -7.59 14.81
CA GLU A 98 -12.07 -8.28 16.08
C GLU A 98 -11.90 -9.79 15.91
N ARG A 99 -12.34 -10.32 14.77
CA ARG A 99 -12.26 -11.75 14.47
C ARG A 99 -10.93 -12.16 13.84
N SER A 100 -10.26 -11.24 13.14
CA SER A 100 -8.95 -11.50 12.52
C SER A 100 -7.86 -11.62 13.57
N VAL A 101 -7.01 -12.64 13.46
CA VAL A 101 -6.01 -12.98 14.48
C VAL A 101 -4.64 -13.30 13.88
N GLY A 102 -3.60 -13.01 14.65
CA GLY A 102 -2.23 -13.50 14.43
C GLY A 102 -1.32 -12.65 13.53
N CYS A 103 -1.85 -11.63 12.83
CA CYS A 103 -1.00 -10.70 12.11
C CYS A 103 -0.23 -9.79 13.09
N GLY A 104 1.11 -9.92 13.11
CA GLY A 104 1.97 -9.03 13.91
C GLY A 104 2.07 -7.59 13.38
N ARG A 105 1.39 -7.29 12.27
CA ARG A 105 1.36 -5.96 11.62
C ARG A 105 -0.09 -5.58 11.33
N PRO A 106 -0.89 -5.22 12.35
CA PRO A 106 -2.23 -4.71 12.11
C PRO A 106 -2.09 -3.36 11.41
N VAL A 107 -2.57 -3.32 10.17
CA VAL A 107 -2.51 -2.13 9.32
C VAL A 107 -3.93 -1.75 8.95
N SER A 108 -4.29 -0.48 9.16
CA SER A 108 -5.58 0.05 8.72
C SER A 108 -5.48 0.54 7.28
N TYR A 109 -6.37 0.08 6.42
CA TYR A 109 -6.54 0.58 5.05
C TYR A 109 -8.02 0.57 4.67
N VAL A 110 -8.38 1.38 3.67
CA VAL A 110 -9.75 1.44 3.16
C VAL A 110 -9.95 0.32 2.14
N TYR A 111 -10.70 -0.71 2.53
CA TYR A 111 -10.91 -1.91 1.70
C TYR A 111 -11.33 -1.61 0.26
N GLY A 112 -12.28 -0.70 0.05
CA GLY A 112 -12.76 -0.37 -1.31
C GLY A 112 -11.69 0.22 -2.23
N VAL A 113 -10.77 1.01 -1.66
CA VAL A 113 -9.62 1.57 -2.38
C VAL A 113 -8.61 0.47 -2.66
N ALA A 114 -8.29 -0.35 -1.66
CA ALA A 114 -7.34 -1.46 -1.80
C ALA A 114 -7.83 -2.57 -2.72
N ALA A 115 -9.14 -2.73 -2.91
CA ALA A 115 -9.71 -3.75 -3.79
C ALA A 115 -9.65 -3.35 -5.28
N THR A 116 -9.31 -2.09 -5.59
CA THR A 116 -9.27 -1.57 -6.96
C THR A 116 -7.84 -1.14 -7.29
N SER A 117 -7.24 -1.75 -8.32
CA SER A 117 -5.95 -1.30 -8.82
C SER A 117 -6.08 0.04 -9.55
N SER A 118 -5.18 0.96 -9.24
CA SER A 118 -5.10 2.29 -9.86
C SER A 118 -3.65 2.68 -10.12
N ALA A 119 -3.43 3.73 -10.92
CA ALA A 119 -2.08 4.22 -11.20
C ALA A 119 -1.33 4.69 -9.94
N ALA A 120 -2.04 5.22 -8.94
CA ALA A 120 -1.45 5.68 -7.68
C ALA A 120 -1.21 4.55 -6.67
N SER A 121 -2.02 3.48 -6.78
CA SER A 121 -2.01 2.32 -5.90
C SER A 121 -2.25 1.06 -6.75
N PRO A 122 -1.19 0.46 -7.30
CA PRO A 122 -1.29 -0.62 -8.27
C PRO A 122 -1.47 -2.00 -7.63
N CYS A 123 -1.93 -2.09 -6.37
CA CYS A 123 -2.11 -3.37 -5.68
C CYS A 123 -3.59 -3.56 -5.34
N SER A 124 -4.21 -4.61 -5.89
CA SER A 124 -5.58 -5.04 -5.55
C SER A 124 -5.61 -6.20 -4.54
N ASN A 125 -4.48 -6.50 -3.89
CA ASN A 125 -4.36 -7.64 -2.97
C ASN A 125 -5.10 -7.38 -1.66
N VAL A 126 -6.32 -7.89 -1.56
CA VAL A 126 -7.19 -7.81 -0.37
C VAL A 126 -7.70 -9.20 0.03
N PRO A 127 -8.05 -9.42 1.30
CA PRO A 127 -8.69 -10.66 1.73
C PRO A 127 -10.11 -10.78 1.14
N LEU A 128 -10.40 -11.88 0.46
CA LEU A 128 -11.68 -12.20 -0.18
C LEU A 128 -12.30 -13.44 0.48
N ARG A 129 -13.64 -13.53 0.48
CA ARG A 129 -14.30 -14.80 0.82
C ARG A 129 -14.27 -15.70 -0.40
N CYS A 130 -13.74 -16.91 -0.23
CA CYS A 130 -13.93 -17.96 -1.23
C CYS A 130 -15.43 -18.32 -1.29
N PRO A 131 -16.04 -18.40 -2.49
CA PRO A 131 -17.46 -18.76 -2.63
C PRO A 131 -17.75 -20.23 -2.33
N LEU A 132 -16.73 -21.08 -2.32
CA LEU A 132 -16.83 -22.52 -2.03
C LEU A 132 -16.58 -22.84 -0.54
N CYS A 133 -15.88 -21.96 0.18
CA CYS A 133 -15.71 -22.09 1.62
C CYS A 133 -16.98 -21.69 2.39
N SER A 134 -17.10 -22.18 3.62
CA SER A 134 -18.14 -21.73 4.52
C SER A 134 -17.92 -20.26 4.93
N LYS A 135 -18.98 -19.57 5.36
CA LYS A 135 -18.86 -18.19 5.89
C LYS A 135 -18.07 -18.12 7.21
N ALA A 136 -17.86 -19.27 7.85
CA ALA A 136 -17.07 -19.37 9.07
C ALA A 136 -15.57 -19.45 8.78
N ASP A 137 -15.17 -19.81 7.55
CA ASP A 137 -13.77 -19.97 7.18
C ASP A 137 -13.06 -18.61 7.02
N PRO A 138 -11.73 -18.58 7.20
CA PRO A 138 -10.94 -17.38 6.98
C PRO A 138 -11.00 -16.94 5.51
N ALA A 139 -10.85 -15.63 5.30
CA ALA A 139 -10.71 -15.02 4.00
C ALA A 139 -9.34 -15.34 3.40
N VAL A 140 -9.31 -15.48 2.08
CA VAL A 140 -8.13 -15.79 1.28
C VAL A 140 -7.70 -14.53 0.52
N TRP A 141 -6.41 -14.22 0.52
CA TRP A 141 -5.88 -13.06 -0.19
C TRP A 141 -6.06 -13.20 -1.71
N ARG A 142 -6.46 -12.12 -2.40
CA ARG A 142 -6.77 -12.13 -3.85
C ARG A 142 -5.71 -12.83 -4.68
N TYR A 143 -4.43 -12.53 -4.46
CA TYR A 143 -3.33 -13.11 -5.24
C TYR A 143 -3.12 -14.60 -4.98
N ASN A 144 -3.56 -15.11 -3.82
CA ASN A 144 -3.47 -16.53 -3.46
C ASN A 144 -4.75 -17.31 -3.77
N LEU A 145 -5.83 -16.62 -4.17
CA LEU A 145 -7.15 -17.25 -4.32
C LEU A 145 -7.17 -18.34 -5.41
N HIS A 146 -6.40 -18.17 -6.49
CA HIS A 146 -6.27 -19.22 -7.51
C HIS A 146 -5.65 -20.50 -6.92
N HIS A 147 -4.55 -20.37 -6.19
CA HIS A 147 -3.88 -21.50 -5.55
C HIS A 147 -4.82 -22.21 -4.58
N HIS A 148 -5.52 -21.43 -3.75
CA HIS A 148 -6.51 -21.94 -2.81
C HIS A 148 -7.63 -22.74 -3.49
N LEU A 149 -8.17 -22.26 -4.62
CA LEU A 149 -9.20 -22.99 -5.36
C LEU A 149 -8.68 -24.34 -5.86
N VAL A 150 -7.45 -24.39 -6.38
CA VAL A 150 -6.85 -25.63 -6.89
C VAL A 150 -6.60 -26.64 -5.77
N THR A 151 -6.14 -26.20 -4.60
CA THR A 151 -5.75 -27.10 -3.50
C THR A 151 -6.91 -27.48 -2.59
N ALA A 152 -7.73 -26.52 -2.16
CA ALA A 152 -8.83 -26.75 -1.24
C ALA A 152 -10.11 -27.22 -1.93
N HIS A 153 -10.26 -26.93 -3.23
CA HIS A 153 -11.46 -27.25 -4.01
C HIS A 153 -11.15 -27.93 -5.36
N PRO A 154 -10.44 -29.07 -5.37
CA PRO A 154 -9.98 -29.72 -6.60
C PRO A 154 -11.12 -30.19 -7.53
N THR A 155 -12.33 -30.34 -7.01
CA THR A 155 -13.52 -30.73 -7.79
C THR A 155 -14.16 -29.57 -8.56
N SER A 156 -13.79 -28.33 -8.24
CA SER A 156 -14.37 -27.12 -8.83
C SER A 156 -13.42 -26.52 -9.85
N SER A 157 -13.97 -26.02 -10.97
CA SER A 157 -13.17 -25.34 -12.00
C SER A 157 -12.71 -23.96 -11.52
N PRO A 158 -11.39 -23.69 -11.39
CA PRO A 158 -10.91 -22.36 -11.00
C PRO A 158 -11.26 -21.26 -12.00
N ALA A 159 -11.55 -21.64 -13.26
CA ALA A 159 -11.92 -20.72 -14.34
C ALA A 159 -13.24 -20.00 -14.07
N ASP A 160 -14.19 -20.64 -13.39
CA ASP A 160 -15.50 -20.06 -13.04
C ASP A 160 -15.34 -18.86 -12.08
N PHE A 161 -14.21 -18.81 -11.38
CA PHE A 161 -13.88 -17.77 -10.40
C PHE A 161 -12.78 -16.81 -10.89
N ALA A 162 -12.42 -16.85 -12.17
CA ALA A 162 -11.34 -16.05 -12.75
C ALA A 162 -11.46 -14.55 -12.42
N SER A 163 -12.66 -13.99 -12.43
CA SER A 163 -12.89 -12.57 -12.12
C SER A 163 -12.46 -12.18 -10.70
N LEU A 164 -12.46 -13.13 -9.75
CA LEU A 164 -12.11 -12.88 -8.36
C LEU A 164 -10.60 -12.79 -8.13
N TRP A 165 -9.79 -13.53 -8.90
CA TRP A 165 -8.34 -13.64 -8.67
C TRP A 165 -7.49 -13.08 -9.82
N LYS A 166 -8.06 -12.90 -11.02
CA LYS A 166 -7.33 -12.37 -12.17
C LYS A 166 -6.81 -10.96 -11.88
N ILE A 167 -5.51 -10.78 -12.08
CA ILE A 167 -4.81 -9.51 -11.96
C ILE A 167 -4.79 -8.87 -13.35
N SER A 168 -5.07 -7.58 -13.47
CA SER A 168 -5.00 -6.91 -14.78
C SER A 168 -3.54 -6.77 -15.24
N ASP A 169 -3.31 -6.71 -16.54
CA ASP A 169 -1.95 -6.56 -17.08
C ASP A 169 -1.30 -5.24 -16.64
N SER A 170 -2.10 -4.17 -16.51
CA SER A 170 -1.67 -2.88 -15.98
C SER A 170 -1.22 -2.96 -14.52
N GLU A 171 -1.94 -3.73 -13.71
CA GLU A 171 -1.61 -3.99 -12.31
C GLU A 171 -0.33 -4.80 -12.21
N MET A 172 -0.22 -5.89 -12.97
CA MET A 172 0.96 -6.74 -13.03
C MET A 172 2.21 -5.95 -13.45
N ALA A 173 2.10 -5.12 -14.50
CA ALA A 173 3.20 -4.29 -14.98
C ALA A 173 3.64 -3.25 -13.94
N ALA A 174 2.69 -2.60 -13.27
CA ALA A 174 2.98 -1.63 -12.23
C ALA A 174 3.60 -2.27 -10.97
N MET A 175 3.10 -3.44 -10.55
CA MET A 175 3.68 -4.22 -9.45
C MET A 175 5.09 -4.71 -9.77
N LYS A 176 5.34 -5.16 -11.01
CA LYS A 176 6.69 -5.53 -11.48
C LYS A 176 7.66 -4.34 -11.43
N LYS A 177 7.19 -3.14 -11.79
CA LYS A 177 7.96 -1.90 -11.65
C LYS A 177 8.27 -1.55 -10.20
N LEU A 178 7.31 -1.72 -9.28
CA LEU A 178 7.54 -1.53 -7.84
C LEU A 178 8.57 -2.53 -7.31
N TRP A 179 8.46 -3.81 -7.68
CA TRP A 179 9.41 -4.84 -7.31
C TRP A 179 10.84 -4.50 -7.75
N ALA A 180 11.03 -4.05 -8.98
CA ALA A 180 12.34 -3.62 -9.49
C ALA A 180 12.93 -2.41 -8.72
N ASN A 181 12.07 -1.54 -8.16
CA ASN A 181 12.49 -0.35 -7.42
C ASN A 181 12.48 -0.53 -5.89
N ARG A 182 12.22 -1.74 -5.37
CA ARG A 182 12.05 -1.98 -3.93
C ARG A 182 13.30 -1.72 -3.11
N GLN A 183 14.46 -1.94 -3.72
CA GLN A 183 15.74 -1.79 -3.04
C GLN A 183 15.98 -0.31 -2.75
N PRO A 184 16.36 0.04 -1.51
CA PRO A 184 16.63 1.43 -1.18
C PRO A 184 17.75 1.91 -2.08
N LYS A 185 17.45 2.91 -2.91
CA LYS A 185 18.48 3.59 -3.69
C LYS A 185 19.39 4.26 -2.68
N ALA A 186 20.68 3.95 -2.73
CA ALA A 186 21.67 4.62 -1.90
C ALA A 186 21.36 6.12 -1.94
N PRO A 187 21.18 6.78 -0.77
CA PRO A 187 20.76 8.16 -0.74
C PRO A 187 21.73 8.92 -1.64
N LYS A 188 21.21 9.54 -2.70
CA LYS A 188 22.03 10.36 -3.58
C LYS A 188 22.63 11.40 -2.65
N ARG A 189 23.93 11.27 -2.37
CA ARG A 189 24.65 12.21 -1.50
C ARG A 189 24.24 13.58 -1.97
N ALA A 190 23.50 14.31 -1.11
CA ALA A 190 23.00 15.62 -1.46
C ALA A 190 24.22 16.36 -2.00
N ARG A 191 24.17 16.75 -3.29
CA ARG A 191 25.26 17.50 -3.90
C ARG A 191 25.51 18.64 -2.93
N LYS A 192 26.72 18.68 -2.35
CA LYS A 192 27.14 19.69 -1.38
C LYS A 192 26.55 21.00 -1.86
N SER A 193 25.47 21.44 -1.22
CA SER A 193 24.89 22.69 -1.60
C SER A 193 25.97 23.71 -1.28
N ASN A 194 26.11 24.74 -2.10
CA ASN A 194 26.92 25.90 -1.76
C ASN A 194 26.26 26.69 -0.61
N ALA A 195 25.69 25.98 0.37
CA ALA A 195 25.29 26.54 1.63
C ALA A 195 26.55 27.17 2.24
N PRO A 196 26.49 28.46 2.61
CA PRO A 196 27.63 29.14 3.19
C PRO A 196 28.13 28.33 4.38
N LYS A 197 29.42 27.99 4.35
CA LYS A 197 30.10 27.27 5.43
C LYS A 197 29.75 27.97 6.74
N LEU A 198 29.02 27.29 7.62
CA LEU A 198 28.74 27.81 8.94
C LEU A 198 30.08 28.04 9.63
N VAL A 199 30.48 29.31 9.74
CA VAL A 199 31.67 29.72 10.48
C VAL A 199 31.28 29.67 11.95
N VAL A 200 31.60 28.56 12.60
CA VAL A 200 31.52 28.48 14.07
C VAL A 200 32.58 29.44 14.60
N SER A 201 32.14 30.48 15.32
CA SER A 201 33.06 31.44 15.91
C SER A 201 33.98 30.74 16.91
N ALA A 202 35.26 31.15 16.97
CA ALA A 202 36.25 30.59 17.90
C ALA A 202 35.83 30.71 19.37
N ALA A 203 34.90 31.61 19.69
CA ALA A 203 34.33 31.76 21.03
C ALA A 203 33.38 30.62 21.44
N HIS A 204 33.01 29.72 20.52
CA HIS A 204 32.06 28.63 20.77
C HIS A 204 32.66 27.25 20.49
N THR A 205 33.96 27.17 20.20
CA THR A 205 34.68 25.91 20.22
C THR A 205 34.98 25.56 21.67
N SER A 206 34.26 24.59 22.22
CA SER A 206 34.64 23.92 23.46
C SER A 206 35.98 23.22 23.19
N GLN A 207 37.09 23.93 23.44
CA GLN A 207 38.38 23.28 23.60
C GLN A 207 38.24 22.33 24.78
N ALA A 208 38.10 21.04 24.47
CA ALA A 208 38.26 19.98 25.43
C ALA A 208 39.60 20.22 26.13
N ILE A 209 39.55 20.41 27.45
CA ILE A 209 40.73 20.50 28.29
C ILE A 209 41.45 19.15 28.15
N PRO A 210 42.65 19.10 27.55
CA PRO A 210 43.45 17.89 27.53
C PRO A 210 44.05 17.74 28.93
N GLY A 211 43.61 16.76 29.69
CA GLY A 211 44.32 16.34 30.91
C GLY A 211 43.46 16.13 32.14
N THR A 212 42.66 15.07 32.13
CA THR A 212 42.48 14.26 33.33
C THR A 212 42.85 12.84 32.95
N THR A 213 44.15 12.55 33.08
CA THR A 213 44.71 11.21 33.16
C THR A 213 44.04 10.47 34.32
N PHE A 214 42.98 9.71 34.03
CA PHE A 214 42.60 8.61 34.91
C PHE A 214 43.63 7.52 34.70
N ALA A 215 44.53 7.38 35.68
CA ALA A 215 45.35 6.20 35.84
C ALA A 215 44.40 5.02 36.12
N SER A 216 44.15 4.21 35.11
CA SER A 216 43.60 2.88 35.30
C SER A 216 44.77 1.91 35.25
N ASP A 217 44.96 1.22 36.38
CA ASP A 217 45.94 0.19 36.62
C ASP A 217 45.95 -0.87 35.52
N THR A 218 47.16 -1.15 35.07
CA THR A 218 47.56 -2.22 34.16
C THR A 218 47.95 -3.41 35.02
N GLU A 219 47.19 -4.50 34.99
CA GLU A 219 47.73 -5.86 35.19
C GLU A 219 47.23 -6.72 34.02
N ASP A 220 48.07 -6.93 33.01
CA ASP A 220 49.01 -8.05 32.91
C ASP A 220 48.30 -9.33 32.42
N ARG A 221 48.36 -9.57 31.10
CA ARG A 221 48.06 -10.87 30.52
C ARG A 221 48.85 -11.05 29.21
N PRO A 222 49.79 -12.02 29.15
CA PRO A 222 50.71 -12.15 28.04
C PRO A 222 50.13 -12.95 26.86
N ASP A 223 50.56 -12.52 25.68
CA ASP A 223 50.93 -13.27 24.48
C ASP A 223 50.09 -14.48 24.05
N GLU A 224 49.37 -14.32 22.93
CA GLU A 224 49.41 -15.36 21.90
C GLU A 224 49.39 -14.75 20.49
N LEU A 225 50.50 -14.98 19.79
CA LEU A 225 50.79 -14.61 18.42
C LEU A 225 49.96 -15.45 17.45
N SER A 226 49.23 -14.81 16.53
CA SER A 226 48.95 -15.43 15.23
C SER A 226 49.13 -14.42 14.11
N ASP A 227 50.25 -14.66 13.44
CA ASP A 227 50.70 -14.16 12.15
C ASP A 227 49.69 -14.54 11.05
N ALA A 228 49.19 -13.54 10.34
CA ALA A 228 48.49 -13.72 9.07
C ALA A 228 48.87 -12.55 8.15
N SER A 229 49.80 -12.85 7.25
CA SER A 229 50.25 -12.00 6.18
C SER A 229 49.09 -11.63 5.24
N SER A 230 48.77 -10.34 5.15
CA SER A 230 47.91 -9.80 4.08
C SER A 230 48.78 -9.45 2.86
N PRO A 231 48.41 -9.88 1.63
CA PRO A 231 49.13 -9.52 0.42
C PRO A 231 48.84 -8.06 0.00
N PRO A 232 49.77 -7.42 -0.75
CA PRO A 232 49.64 -6.04 -1.21
C PRO A 232 48.52 -5.90 -2.25
N GLU A 233 47.71 -4.86 -2.10
CA GLU A 233 46.72 -4.42 -3.08
C GLU A 233 47.44 -3.85 -4.30
N ASP A 234 47.17 -4.44 -5.46
CA ASP A 234 47.75 -4.11 -6.76
C ASP A 234 46.85 -3.06 -7.44
N ASP A 235 47.32 -1.82 -7.45
CA ASP A 235 46.76 -0.71 -8.21
C ASP A 235 46.90 -0.98 -9.72
N ASN A 236 45.88 -1.56 -10.34
CA ASN A 236 45.75 -1.56 -11.80
C ASN A 236 44.71 -0.54 -12.24
N ASP A 237 45.23 0.66 -12.53
CA ASP A 237 44.68 1.61 -13.47
C ASP A 237 44.46 0.93 -14.84
N LEU A 238 43.20 0.86 -15.29
CA LEU A 238 42.88 0.63 -16.70
C LEU A 238 42.07 1.80 -17.26
N PRO A 239 42.60 2.51 -18.26
CA PRO A 239 41.81 3.39 -19.11
C PRO A 239 41.21 2.58 -20.26
N SER A 240 40.02 2.95 -20.72
CA SER A 240 39.78 3.22 -22.15
C SER A 240 38.31 3.40 -22.43
N ASP A 241 38.03 4.51 -23.07
CA ASP A 241 36.81 4.84 -23.79
C ASP A 241 36.35 3.69 -24.71
N PHE A 242 35.06 3.37 -24.66
CA PHE A 242 34.42 2.66 -25.76
C PHE A 242 33.07 3.32 -26.04
N ASP A 243 33.12 4.37 -26.87
CA ASP A 243 31.97 4.83 -27.63
C ASP A 243 31.50 3.70 -28.53
N SER A 244 30.30 3.18 -28.25
CA SER A 244 29.59 2.30 -29.19
C SER A 244 28.20 2.86 -29.43
N GLU A 245 28.16 3.84 -30.33
CA GLU A 245 27.01 4.11 -31.17
C GLU A 245 26.78 2.88 -32.06
N GLY A 246 25.71 2.14 -31.77
CA GLY A 246 25.35 0.93 -32.50
C GLY A 246 23.87 0.63 -32.32
N GLY A 247 23.02 1.46 -32.92
CA GLY A 247 21.58 1.24 -32.99
C GLY A 247 21.26 -0.07 -33.71
N ALA A 248 20.75 -1.05 -32.97
CA ALA A 248 19.98 -2.17 -33.49
C ALA A 248 18.57 -2.06 -32.91
N HIS A 249 17.74 -1.30 -33.62
CA HIS A 249 16.30 -1.21 -33.42
C HIS A 249 15.68 -2.56 -33.82
N VAL A 250 15.64 -3.51 -32.89
CA VAL A 250 14.88 -4.75 -33.08
C VAL A 250 13.40 -4.40 -32.99
N TYR A 251 12.75 -4.38 -34.16
CA TYR A 251 11.31 -4.48 -34.28
C TYR A 251 10.85 -5.78 -33.61
N ILE A 252 10.30 -5.69 -32.40
CA ILE A 252 9.40 -6.73 -31.92
C ILE A 252 8.06 -6.41 -32.57
N ALA A 253 7.71 -7.19 -33.59
CA ALA A 253 6.41 -7.14 -34.22
C ALA A 253 5.33 -7.41 -33.18
N ASP A 254 4.44 -6.44 -33.02
CA ASP A 254 3.16 -6.55 -32.35
C ASP A 254 2.34 -7.69 -32.97
N ALA A 255 2.24 -8.82 -32.27
CA ALA A 255 1.15 -9.75 -32.48
C ALA A 255 -0.07 -9.25 -31.68
N ILE A 256 -0.71 -8.21 -32.22
CA ILE A 256 -2.08 -7.83 -31.83
C ILE A 256 -2.98 -9.01 -32.24
N SER A 257 -3.37 -9.82 -31.26
CA SER A 257 -4.54 -10.66 -31.42
C SER A 257 -5.77 -9.75 -31.33
N THR A 258 -6.30 -9.39 -32.49
CA THR A 258 -7.67 -8.88 -32.64
C THR A 258 -8.64 -9.94 -32.14
N TRP A 259 -9.13 -9.80 -30.91
CA TRP A 259 -10.32 -10.52 -30.47
C TRP A 259 -11.53 -9.69 -30.87
N ASN A 260 -12.31 -10.28 -31.76
CA ASN A 260 -13.53 -9.76 -32.35
C ASN A 260 -14.47 -9.12 -31.30
N ASP A 261 -14.95 -7.93 -31.63
CA ASP A 261 -16.20 -7.38 -31.13
C ASP A 261 -17.35 -8.34 -31.49
N GLU A 262 -17.82 -9.10 -30.51
CA GLU A 262 -19.12 -9.78 -30.60
C GLU A 262 -20.22 -8.84 -30.08
N PRO A 263 -21.39 -8.83 -30.76
CA PRO A 263 -22.38 -7.79 -30.63
C PRO A 263 -23.17 -7.86 -29.32
N PHE A 264 -23.37 -6.67 -28.76
CA PHE A 264 -24.36 -6.34 -27.74
C PHE A 264 -25.75 -6.85 -28.15
N ILE A 265 -26.20 -7.96 -27.56
CA ILE A 265 -27.61 -8.38 -27.66
C ILE A 265 -28.43 -7.56 -26.65
N GLU A 266 -29.19 -6.60 -27.16
CA GLU A 266 -30.35 -6.04 -26.49
C GLU A 266 -31.34 -7.16 -26.16
N THR A 267 -31.38 -7.57 -24.89
CA THR A 267 -32.50 -8.37 -24.38
C THR A 267 -33.53 -7.42 -23.78
N GLY A 268 -34.69 -7.41 -24.42
CA GLY A 268 -35.79 -6.51 -24.15
C GLY A 268 -36.39 -6.65 -22.76
N PHE A 269 -36.82 -5.50 -22.24
CA PHE A 269 -37.71 -5.35 -21.10
C PHE A 269 -39.05 -6.02 -21.37
N GLY A 270 -39.23 -7.23 -20.83
CA GLY A 270 -40.52 -7.90 -20.72
C GLY A 270 -41.21 -7.53 -19.41
N SER A 271 -42.22 -6.67 -19.50
CA SER A 271 -43.23 -6.41 -18.47
C SER A 271 -44.04 -7.68 -18.18
N GLY A 272 -44.32 -7.98 -16.91
CA GLY A 272 -45.47 -8.81 -16.55
C GLY A 272 -45.36 -9.55 -15.23
N GLY A 273 -46.33 -9.29 -14.34
CA GLY A 273 -46.90 -10.35 -13.49
C GLY A 273 -46.53 -10.31 -12.01
N ALA A 274 -47.23 -9.47 -11.25
CA ALA A 274 -47.54 -9.80 -9.86
C ALA A 274 -48.40 -11.08 -9.82
N PRO A 275 -48.26 -11.90 -8.76
CA PRO A 275 -49.47 -12.29 -8.08
C PRO A 275 -49.40 -12.06 -6.57
N SER A 276 -50.56 -11.64 -6.08
CA SER A 276 -50.93 -11.39 -4.70
C SER A 276 -51.53 -12.64 -4.05
N VAL A 277 -51.37 -12.71 -2.72
CA VAL A 277 -52.22 -13.40 -1.72
C VAL A 277 -52.08 -14.94 -1.60
N SER A 278 -51.55 -15.41 -0.47
CA SER A 278 -52.42 -15.87 0.64
C SER A 278 -51.62 -16.38 1.85
N THR A 279 -52.17 -16.02 2.99
CA THR A 279 -51.94 -16.48 4.37
C THR A 279 -52.09 -17.99 4.55
N GLY A 280 -51.27 -18.57 5.44
CA GLY A 280 -51.49 -19.90 6.01
C GLY A 280 -50.62 -20.09 7.25
N LEU A 281 -51.27 -20.30 8.39
CA LEU A 281 -50.73 -20.49 9.73
C LEU A 281 -50.16 -21.90 9.94
N ASP A 282 -49.62 -22.08 11.14
CA ASP A 282 -49.38 -23.33 11.89
C ASP A 282 -48.02 -24.01 11.71
N LEU A 283 -47.47 -24.73 12.69
CA LEU A 283 -47.51 -24.81 14.16
C LEU A 283 -46.62 -26.05 14.44
N VAL A 284 -45.79 -26.04 15.49
CA VAL A 284 -45.02 -27.18 16.07
C VAL A 284 -43.99 -27.87 15.13
N ASP A 285 -42.83 -28.36 15.55
CA ASP A 285 -42.50 -29.06 16.79
C ASP A 285 -41.03 -28.86 17.18
N ALA A 286 -40.80 -28.82 18.49
CA ALA A 286 -39.48 -28.84 19.10
C ALA A 286 -39.06 -30.30 19.26
N VAL A 287 -37.93 -30.69 18.66
CA VAL A 287 -37.30 -31.98 18.97
C VAL A 287 -36.05 -31.72 19.79
N ASP A 288 -36.21 -31.94 21.09
CA ASP A 288 -35.19 -32.18 22.08
C ASP A 288 -34.48 -33.50 21.76
N VAL A 289 -33.17 -33.45 21.49
CA VAL A 289 -32.31 -34.64 21.46
C VAL A 289 -31.26 -34.50 22.55
N SER A 290 -31.59 -35.13 23.66
CA SER A 290 -30.71 -35.41 24.77
C SER A 290 -29.60 -36.41 24.38
N ARG A 291 -28.38 -36.06 24.79
CA ARG A 291 -27.53 -36.83 25.72
C ARG A 291 -27.11 -38.26 25.30
N GLY A 292 -25.80 -38.39 25.09
CA GLY A 292 -25.01 -39.53 25.59
C GLY A 292 -24.23 -40.28 24.52
N SER A 293 -22.90 -40.25 24.63
CA SER A 293 -22.08 -41.45 24.87
C SER A 293 -20.60 -41.10 24.76
N GLU A 294 -19.90 -41.23 25.89
CA GLU A 294 -18.46 -41.41 25.93
C GLU A 294 -18.09 -42.72 25.22
N SER A 295 -17.08 -42.69 24.36
CA SER A 295 -16.34 -43.90 23.99
C SER A 295 -14.88 -43.54 23.73
N ARG A 296 -14.09 -43.74 24.78
CA ARG A 296 -12.64 -43.94 24.75
C ARG A 296 -12.34 -45.19 23.92
N VAL A 297 -11.52 -45.07 22.89
CA VAL A 297 -10.89 -46.21 22.22
C VAL A 297 -9.39 -45.93 22.15
N GLU A 298 -8.65 -46.61 23.03
CA GLU A 298 -7.23 -46.89 22.82
C GLU A 298 -7.14 -47.99 21.76
N ALA A 299 -6.34 -47.79 20.71
CA ALA A 299 -5.77 -48.90 19.96
C ALA A 299 -4.49 -48.44 19.25
N ALA A 300 -3.38 -49.01 19.72
CA ALA A 300 -2.10 -49.05 19.06
C ALA A 300 -2.20 -49.79 17.71
N GLY A 301 -1.33 -49.43 16.77
CA GLY A 301 -1.20 -50.13 15.50
C GLY A 301 -0.02 -49.62 14.68
N GLN A 302 1.20 -50.02 15.05
CA GLN A 302 2.36 -50.03 14.16
C GLN A 302 2.25 -51.24 13.22
N VAL A 303 2.23 -51.01 11.90
CA VAL A 303 2.68 -51.90 10.81
C VAL A 303 2.84 -50.93 9.62
N GLY A 304 3.98 -50.67 8.96
CA GLY A 304 5.03 -51.56 8.52
C GLY A 304 4.69 -52.11 7.14
N THR A 305 5.10 -51.44 6.06
CA THR A 305 5.50 -52.07 4.77
C THR A 305 5.90 -50.99 3.77
N GLU A 306 7.20 -50.98 3.51
CA GLU A 306 7.81 -50.76 2.21
C GLU A 306 6.95 -51.24 1.01
N ASP A 307 6.90 -50.46 -0.06
CA ASP A 307 7.13 -51.01 -1.40
C ASP A 307 7.31 -49.88 -2.43
N GLY A 308 8.44 -49.96 -3.12
CA GLY A 308 8.83 -49.03 -4.15
C GLY A 308 8.08 -49.28 -5.45
N CYS A 309 7.79 -48.20 -6.17
CA CYS A 309 7.43 -48.26 -7.57
C CYS A 309 8.27 -47.25 -8.34
N SER A 310 9.37 -47.77 -8.90
CA SER A 310 10.20 -47.10 -9.89
C SER A 310 9.41 -47.01 -11.20
N MET A 311 8.94 -45.82 -11.57
CA MET A 311 8.35 -45.54 -12.88
C MET A 311 9.43 -44.98 -13.79
N MET A 312 9.74 -45.72 -14.86
CA MET A 312 10.49 -45.23 -16.01
C MET A 312 9.62 -44.23 -16.78
N VAL A 313 10.18 -43.10 -17.20
CA VAL A 313 9.57 -42.22 -18.20
C VAL A 313 10.36 -42.34 -19.50
N ASP A 314 9.61 -42.75 -20.51
CA ASP A 314 10.01 -42.99 -21.89
C ASP A 314 10.25 -41.68 -22.66
N ASP A 315 11.21 -41.76 -23.57
CA ASP A 315 11.68 -40.69 -24.43
C ASP A 315 10.71 -40.37 -25.59
N GLY A 316 10.56 -39.07 -25.86
CA GLY A 316 10.67 -38.52 -27.21
C GLY A 316 9.55 -38.77 -28.23
N GLN A 317 8.84 -37.70 -28.59
CA GLN A 317 8.48 -37.51 -30.00
C GLN A 317 8.38 -36.02 -30.37
N VAL A 318 9.40 -35.55 -31.10
CA VAL A 318 9.44 -34.24 -31.75
C VAL A 318 8.90 -34.42 -33.17
N VAL A 319 7.72 -33.88 -33.45
CA VAL A 319 7.20 -33.79 -34.83
C VAL A 319 7.39 -32.35 -35.31
N ARG A 320 8.38 -32.17 -36.19
CA ARG A 320 8.50 -31.03 -37.10
C ARG A 320 7.45 -31.17 -38.20
N MET A 321 6.73 -30.10 -38.49
CA MET A 321 6.08 -29.90 -39.79
C MET A 321 6.40 -28.49 -40.28
N ASP A 322 7.09 -28.44 -41.40
CA ASP A 322 7.40 -27.26 -42.19
C ASP A 322 6.35 -27.03 -43.28
N GLU A 323 6.11 -25.74 -43.56
CA GLU A 323 5.83 -25.13 -44.88
C GLU A 323 4.42 -25.27 -45.53
N PRO A 324 4.09 -24.45 -46.56
CA PRO A 324 3.76 -23.01 -46.50
C PRO A 324 2.42 -22.73 -47.26
N ILE A 325 2.00 -21.46 -47.39
CA ILE A 325 1.32 -20.86 -48.58
C ILE A 325 0.84 -19.44 -48.22
N ASP A 326 1.29 -18.47 -49.01
CA ASP A 326 0.76 -17.12 -49.24
C ASP A 326 0.41 -17.08 -50.76
N PRO A 327 -0.25 -16.08 -51.39
CA PRO A 327 -0.82 -14.81 -50.88
C PRO A 327 -2.25 -14.55 -51.38
N THR A 328 -2.92 -13.46 -50.93
CA THR A 328 -3.81 -12.63 -51.81
C THR A 328 -4.40 -11.38 -51.10
N SER A 329 -4.23 -10.24 -51.78
CA SER A 329 -5.05 -9.01 -51.85
C SER A 329 -5.19 -8.04 -50.66
N THR A 330 -4.51 -6.90 -50.80
CA THR A 330 -4.86 -5.58 -50.24
C THR A 330 -5.83 -4.80 -51.13
N PRO A 331 -6.84 -4.11 -50.57
CA PRO A 331 -7.42 -2.93 -51.19
C PRO A 331 -6.98 -1.63 -50.50
N ILE A 332 -6.80 -0.63 -51.36
CA ILE A 332 -6.43 0.77 -51.10
C ILE A 332 -7.59 1.50 -50.40
N ALA A 333 -7.31 2.22 -49.30
CA ALA A 333 -8.27 3.13 -48.67
C ALA A 333 -7.67 4.52 -48.43
N THR A 334 -8.28 5.44 -49.16
CA THR A 334 -8.38 6.90 -49.14
C THR A 334 -8.02 7.62 -47.82
N VAL A 335 -7.05 8.53 -47.93
CA VAL A 335 -6.70 9.55 -46.92
C VAL A 335 -7.77 10.65 -46.92
N THR A 336 -8.44 10.85 -45.79
CA THR A 336 -9.31 12.02 -45.52
C THR A 336 -8.55 12.99 -44.62
N THR A 337 -8.32 14.19 -45.13
CA THR A 337 -7.64 15.29 -44.44
C THR A 337 -8.57 15.97 -43.44
N VAL A 338 -8.10 16.12 -42.20
CA VAL A 338 -8.76 16.88 -41.11
C VAL A 338 -8.17 18.30 -41.09
N PRO A 339 -8.99 19.37 -40.99
CA PRO A 339 -8.48 20.73 -40.93
C PRO A 339 -7.97 21.11 -39.54
N THR A 340 -6.78 21.71 -39.53
CA THR A 340 -6.07 22.29 -38.39
C THR A 340 -6.72 23.60 -37.96
N GLU A 341 -7.25 23.66 -36.73
CA GLU A 341 -7.69 24.90 -36.10
C GLU A 341 -6.54 25.60 -35.34
N THR A 342 -6.44 26.91 -35.57
CA THR A 342 -5.44 27.84 -35.02
C THR A 342 -5.70 28.19 -33.55
N PRO A 343 -4.67 28.35 -32.70
CA PRO A 343 -4.84 28.83 -31.33
C PRO A 343 -5.00 30.36 -31.27
N ILE A 344 -6.00 30.82 -30.52
CA ILE A 344 -6.24 32.22 -30.18
C ILE A 344 -5.36 32.59 -28.98
N ASP A 345 -4.46 33.55 -29.19
CA ASP A 345 -3.60 34.16 -28.19
C ASP A 345 -4.36 35.26 -27.42
N VAL A 346 -4.47 35.13 -26.10
CA VAL A 346 -5.09 36.13 -25.21
C VAL A 346 -4.07 36.55 -24.16
N GLN A 347 -3.52 37.75 -24.32
CA GLN A 347 -2.67 38.43 -23.34
C GLN A 347 -3.50 38.96 -22.16
N PRO A 348 -3.02 38.83 -20.91
CA PRO A 348 -3.56 39.60 -19.78
C PRO A 348 -2.67 40.80 -19.42
N GLU A 349 -3.33 41.96 -19.29
CA GLU A 349 -2.74 43.24 -18.94
C GLU A 349 -2.23 43.32 -17.49
N LEU A 350 -1.14 44.08 -17.34
CA LEU A 350 -0.44 44.37 -16.08
C LEU A 350 -1.18 45.45 -15.28
N GLY A 351 -1.81 45.05 -14.17
CA GLY A 351 -2.41 45.95 -13.17
C GLY A 351 -1.51 46.15 -11.95
N VAL A 352 -1.12 47.41 -11.72
CA VAL A 352 -0.22 47.87 -10.66
C VAL A 352 -0.90 47.92 -9.27
N GLY A 353 -0.32 47.20 -8.30
CA GLY A 353 0.09 47.70 -6.97
C GLY A 353 -0.96 48.06 -5.91
N LYS A 354 -0.96 47.31 -4.79
CA LYS A 354 -1.11 47.85 -3.41
C LYS A 354 -0.27 47.06 -2.41
N ARG A 355 0.64 47.75 -1.70
CA ARG A 355 1.50 47.22 -0.63
C ARG A 355 0.66 46.87 0.60
N VAL A 356 0.65 45.60 1.00
CA VAL A 356 0.08 45.12 2.28
C VAL A 356 1.20 44.61 3.19
N ARG A 357 1.16 45.05 4.45
CA ARG A 357 2.14 44.74 5.51
C ARG A 357 2.25 43.22 5.75
N LYS A 358 3.45 42.68 5.47
CA LYS A 358 3.86 41.29 5.74
C LYS A 358 4.03 41.06 7.25
N ARG A 359 3.04 40.44 7.89
CA ARG A 359 3.18 39.87 9.24
C ARG A 359 3.81 38.48 9.05
N ARG A 360 5.07 38.30 9.47
CA ARG A 360 5.76 37.00 9.43
C ARG A 360 5.07 36.06 10.42
N LEU A 361 4.36 35.06 9.92
CA LEU A 361 4.05 33.83 10.65
C LEU A 361 5.18 32.85 10.34
N LEU A 362 5.78 32.33 11.40
CA LEU A 362 6.78 31.28 11.38
C LEU A 362 6.15 30.03 10.75
N GLY A 363 6.84 29.45 9.77
CA GLY A 363 6.41 28.26 9.06
C GLY A 363 6.77 27.00 9.82
N ASP A 364 5.76 26.18 10.08
CA ASP A 364 5.92 24.74 10.25
C ASP A 364 5.72 24.12 8.86
N GLU A 365 6.82 23.74 8.21
CA GLU A 365 6.80 23.27 6.81
C GLU A 365 6.57 21.75 6.64
N ASP A 366 6.35 20.99 7.72
CA ASP A 366 6.30 19.51 7.64
C ASP A 366 4.98 18.87 8.14
N GLY A 367 3.88 19.62 8.20
CA GLY A 367 2.57 19.15 8.67
C GLY A 367 1.52 19.00 7.56
N GLY A 368 1.80 18.21 6.51
CA GLY A 368 0.95 18.00 5.33
C GLY A 368 -0.35 17.21 5.55
N ALA A 369 -1.14 17.56 6.58
CA ALA A 369 -2.51 17.09 6.69
C ALA A 369 -3.35 17.77 5.58
N LEU A 370 -3.98 16.94 4.76
CA LEU A 370 -4.56 17.28 3.47
C LEU A 370 -5.67 18.33 3.57
N ASN A 371 -5.33 19.60 3.37
CA ASN A 371 -6.27 20.70 3.13
C ASN A 371 -6.90 20.59 1.72
N VAL A 372 -7.34 19.40 1.31
CA VAL A 372 -7.96 19.16 0.01
C VAL A 372 -9.47 19.27 0.18
N CYS A 373 -10.09 20.23 -0.52
CA CYS A 373 -11.55 20.38 -0.49
C CYS A 373 -12.23 19.11 -1.02
N ILE A 374 -13.52 18.91 -0.71
CA ILE A 374 -14.32 17.76 -1.14
C ILE A 374 -14.32 17.57 -2.68
N CYS A 375 -14.06 18.62 -3.45
CA CYS A 375 -13.93 18.56 -4.90
C CYS A 375 -12.56 18.02 -5.39
N GLY A 376 -11.65 17.63 -4.50
CA GLY A 376 -10.31 17.14 -4.85
C GLY A 376 -9.26 18.23 -5.09
N SER A 377 -9.64 19.51 -5.04
CA SER A 377 -8.71 20.65 -5.25
C SER A 377 -8.39 21.36 -3.94
N VAL A 378 -7.17 21.87 -3.81
CA VAL A 378 -6.73 22.65 -2.62
C VAL A 378 -7.28 24.09 -2.72
N PRO A 379 -8.19 24.51 -1.82
CA PRO A 379 -8.67 25.88 -1.81
C PRO A 379 -7.57 26.83 -1.29
N VAL A 380 -7.41 27.97 -1.94
CA VAL A 380 -6.44 29.00 -1.51
C VAL A 380 -6.94 29.66 -0.22
N PRO A 381 -6.20 29.57 0.91
CA PRO A 381 -6.59 30.20 2.17
C PRO A 381 -6.81 31.71 2.02
N ASN A 382 -7.86 32.24 2.67
CA ASN A 382 -8.27 33.66 2.61
C ASN A 382 -8.66 34.21 1.23
N SER A 383 -8.82 33.37 0.21
CA SER A 383 -9.42 33.80 -1.06
C SER A 383 -10.93 34.04 -0.90
N PRO A 384 -11.54 34.94 -1.68
CA PRO A 384 -12.99 35.18 -1.63
C PRO A 384 -13.81 33.95 -2.03
N GLY A 385 -13.20 32.92 -2.63
CA GLY A 385 -13.82 31.64 -2.98
C GLY A 385 -13.64 30.54 -1.93
N ALA A 386 -13.04 30.83 -0.77
CA ALA A 386 -12.77 29.83 0.26
C ALA A 386 -13.41 30.19 1.63
N VAL A 387 -13.80 29.16 2.38
CA VAL A 387 -14.33 29.25 3.75
C VAL A 387 -13.58 28.28 4.66
N SER A 388 -13.31 28.68 5.91
CA SER A 388 -12.71 27.79 6.91
C SER A 388 -13.76 27.20 7.86
N CYS A 389 -13.63 25.91 8.18
CA CYS A 389 -14.43 25.28 9.22
C CYS A 389 -13.97 25.76 10.60
N LYS A 390 -14.91 26.22 11.44
CA LYS A 390 -14.63 26.74 12.79
C LYS A 390 -14.68 25.68 13.90
N GLN A 391 -14.72 24.39 13.55
CA GLN A 391 -14.62 23.33 14.54
C GLN A 391 -13.14 23.03 14.79
N ASP A 392 -12.71 23.16 16.05
CA ASP A 392 -11.35 22.81 16.45
C ASP A 392 -11.09 21.32 16.13
N GLY A 393 -9.95 21.04 15.50
CA GLY A 393 -9.58 19.70 15.04
C GLY A 393 -10.25 19.25 13.73
N CYS A 394 -10.85 20.15 12.94
CA CYS A 394 -11.34 19.79 11.61
C CYS A 394 -10.20 19.45 10.65
N GLU A 395 -10.20 18.23 10.09
CA GLU A 395 -9.16 17.69 9.22
C GLU A 395 -8.88 18.54 7.97
N THR A 396 -9.93 18.97 7.25
CA THR A 396 -9.78 19.65 5.96
C THR A 396 -9.53 21.16 6.06
N THR A 397 -9.79 21.76 7.24
CA THR A 397 -9.81 23.21 7.60
C THR A 397 -10.41 24.22 6.62
N TRP A 398 -10.14 24.15 5.31
CA TRP A 398 -10.60 25.04 4.23
C TRP A 398 -11.43 24.30 3.16
N TYR A 399 -12.46 24.98 2.65
CA TYR A 399 -13.34 24.49 1.60
C TYR A 399 -13.59 25.59 0.56
N HIS A 400 -13.81 25.23 -0.70
CA HIS A 400 -14.39 26.16 -1.67
C HIS A 400 -15.82 26.50 -1.26
N ILE A 401 -16.23 27.77 -1.36
CA ILE A 401 -17.59 28.21 -1.01
C ILE A 401 -18.65 27.43 -1.81
N ALA A 402 -18.36 27.12 -3.08
CA ALA A 402 -19.24 26.31 -3.93
C ALA A 402 -19.39 24.85 -3.46
N CYS A 403 -18.39 24.31 -2.75
CA CYS A 403 -18.39 22.95 -2.20
C CYS A 403 -18.84 22.90 -0.74
N ALA A 404 -19.08 24.04 -0.11
CA ALA A 404 -19.46 24.14 1.28
C ALA A 404 -20.94 23.75 1.44
N ILE A 405 -21.17 22.56 2.00
CA ILE A 405 -22.50 22.06 2.34
C ILE A 405 -22.66 22.12 3.88
N PRO A 406 -23.68 22.82 4.41
CA PRO A 406 -24.65 23.66 3.69
C PRO A 406 -24.04 24.99 3.20
N PRO A 407 -24.71 25.68 2.24
CA PRO A 407 -24.25 26.95 1.70
C PRO A 407 -23.90 27.96 2.81
N VAL A 408 -22.77 28.65 2.64
CA VAL A 408 -22.23 29.58 3.64
C VAL A 408 -23.12 30.83 3.72
N LYS A 409 -24.03 30.87 4.69
CA LYS A 409 -24.78 32.10 5.03
C LYS A 409 -23.93 33.11 5.82
N ASN A 410 -22.98 32.63 6.63
CA ASN A 410 -22.07 33.44 7.43
C ASN A 410 -20.75 32.69 7.63
N SER A 411 -19.64 33.24 7.12
CA SER A 411 -18.32 32.61 7.20
C SER A 411 -17.73 32.58 8.62
N LYS A 412 -18.22 33.42 9.55
CA LYS A 412 -17.67 33.52 10.91
C LYS A 412 -18.03 32.33 11.80
N THR A 413 -19.16 31.66 11.54
CA THR A 413 -19.69 30.58 12.38
C THR A 413 -19.91 29.28 11.60
N TRP A 414 -19.40 29.21 10.37
CA TRP A 414 -19.63 28.06 9.52
C TRP A 414 -18.82 26.84 9.99
N LYS A 415 -19.48 25.68 9.93
CA LYS A 415 -18.90 24.36 10.21
C LYS A 415 -19.27 23.45 9.06
N CYS A 416 -18.31 22.63 8.60
CA CYS A 416 -18.54 21.63 7.58
C CYS A 416 -19.51 20.55 8.07
N GLU A 417 -20.13 19.83 7.13
CA GLU A 417 -21.10 18.78 7.41
C GLU A 417 -20.58 17.71 8.38
N ALA A 418 -19.33 17.23 8.18
CA ALA A 418 -18.69 16.27 9.06
C ALA A 418 -18.54 16.77 10.51
N CYS A 419 -18.30 18.07 10.70
CA CYS A 419 -18.17 18.68 12.02
C CYS A 419 -19.52 19.09 12.64
N ARG A 420 -20.59 19.13 11.86
CA ARG A 420 -21.95 19.39 12.37
C ARG A 420 -22.56 18.11 12.95
N SER A 421 -22.39 16.98 12.26
CA SER A 421 -22.96 15.69 12.69
C SER A 421 -22.39 15.17 14.01
N THR A 422 -21.17 15.56 14.39
CA THR A 422 -20.52 15.12 15.63
C THR A 422 -21.11 15.76 16.91
N LYS A 423 -21.82 16.89 16.82
CA LYS A 423 -22.35 17.57 18.02
C LYS A 423 -23.66 17.00 18.55
N GLU A 424 -24.39 16.19 17.80
CA GLU A 424 -25.71 15.70 18.23
C GLU A 424 -25.64 14.45 19.13
N GLY A 425 -24.49 13.78 19.21
CA GLY A 425 -24.31 12.57 20.03
C GLY A 425 -23.79 12.79 21.46
N GLY A 426 -23.42 14.02 21.82
CA GLY A 426 -22.61 14.30 23.01
C GLY A 426 -23.27 15.21 24.05
N ALA A 427 -24.55 15.00 24.35
CA ALA A 427 -25.14 15.60 25.56
C ALA A 427 -24.51 14.92 26.79
N SER A 428 -23.37 15.46 27.24
CA SER A 428 -22.71 15.11 28.49
C SER A 428 -23.75 15.21 29.62
N LYS A 429 -24.24 14.05 30.09
CA LYS A 429 -24.96 13.93 31.35
C LYS A 429 -24.00 14.37 32.45
N ARG A 430 -24.00 15.67 32.74
CA ARG A 430 -23.40 16.24 33.94
C ARG A 430 -24.15 15.66 35.13
N SER A 431 -23.63 14.56 35.67
CA SER A 431 -24.05 13.99 36.95
C SER A 431 -23.98 15.09 38.00
N LYS A 432 -25.15 15.57 38.44
CA LYS A 432 -25.30 16.38 39.65
C LYS A 432 -25.02 15.43 40.81
N ARG A 433 -23.84 15.55 41.42
CA ARG A 433 -23.62 14.99 42.77
C ARG A 433 -24.52 15.76 43.74
N ALA A 434 -25.40 15.03 44.42
CA ALA A 434 -26.04 15.44 45.67
C ALA A 434 -25.15 15.02 46.83
#